data_AF-A0A078GRY5-F1
#
_entry.id   AF-A0A078GRY5-F1
#
_cell.length_a   1.000
_cell.length_b   1.000
_cell.length_c   1.000
_cell.angle_alpha   90.00
_cell.angle_beta   90.00
_cell.angle_gamma   90.00
#
_symmetry.space_group_name_H-M   'P 1'
#
loop_
_entity.id
_entity.type
_entity.pdbx_description
1 polymer ?
#
loop_
_entity_poly.entity_id
_entity_poly.type
_entity_poly.pdbx_seq_one_letter_code
_entity_poly.pdbx_strand_id
1 'polypeptide(L)'
;MPLIKENKISLTRNSNLGNELESTNLNHQTTAGLPLVQKYLLQFDQLVRELMPKLGEHFTQEMINPSMYASQWFITVFSYSFPFHSALRIWDVFLAEGINIVFKVGLALLKHCHDDLVKLPFEELMHALRNFPEDAMDPDTLLPLAYSIKVAKRLEEMKQDGEKPVAKPAQTVNPVQQ
;
A
#
# COMPACT_ATOMS: atom_id res chain seq x y z
N MET A 1 -59.68 -2.89 -40.70
CA MET A 1 -59.69 -1.56 -41.34
C MET A 1 -59.80 -0.51 -40.22
N PRO A 2 -58.99 0.56 -40.17
CA PRO A 2 -57.57 0.71 -40.51
C PRO A 2 -56.74 1.52 -39.44
N LEU A 3 -55.39 1.38 -39.47
CA LEU A 3 -54.32 2.43 -39.43
C LEU A 3 -54.20 3.34 -38.16
N ILE A 4 -53.06 3.63 -37.50
CA ILE A 4 -51.60 3.65 -37.75
C ILE A 4 -50.88 3.73 -36.38
N LYS A 5 -49.68 3.15 -36.23
CA LYS A 5 -48.53 3.68 -35.45
C LYS A 5 -47.30 2.85 -35.83
N GLU A 6 -46.49 3.37 -36.73
CA GLU A 6 -45.23 4.11 -36.47
C GLU A 6 -44.00 3.19 -36.46
N ASN A 7 -43.18 3.47 -37.46
CA ASN A 7 -41.85 2.97 -37.76
C ASN A 7 -40.86 3.37 -36.65
N LYS A 8 -39.92 2.49 -36.27
CA LYS A 8 -38.48 2.83 -36.17
C LYS A 8 -37.62 1.64 -35.69
N ILE A 9 -36.75 1.22 -36.61
CA ILE A 9 -35.31 0.98 -36.43
C ILE A 9 -34.89 -0.24 -35.59
N SER A 10 -34.40 -1.24 -36.31
CA SER A 10 -33.46 -2.26 -35.87
C SER A 10 -32.25 -1.62 -35.16
N LEU A 11 -32.09 -1.89 -33.86
CA LEU A 11 -30.77 -1.82 -33.23
C LEU A 11 -30.35 -3.24 -32.88
N THR A 12 -29.47 -3.79 -33.72
CA THR A 12 -28.58 -4.89 -33.36
C THR A 12 -27.83 -4.46 -32.09
N ARG A 13 -28.22 -5.05 -30.95
CA ARG A 13 -27.59 -4.82 -29.66
C ARG A 13 -26.19 -5.43 -29.71
N ASN A 14 -25.19 -4.62 -30.05
CA ASN A 14 -23.79 -4.99 -29.95
C ASN A 14 -23.46 -5.32 -28.49
N SER A 15 -23.22 -6.58 -28.21
CA SER A 15 -22.92 -7.15 -26.89
C SER A 15 -21.45 -6.99 -26.49
N ASN A 16 -20.88 -5.80 -26.67
CA ASN A 16 -19.45 -5.54 -26.40
C ASN A 16 -19.18 -4.23 -25.64
N LEU A 17 -20.06 -3.84 -24.71
CA LEU A 17 -19.87 -2.64 -23.88
C LEU A 17 -19.77 -2.93 -22.37
N GLY A 18 -19.54 -4.19 -21.99
CA GLY A 18 -19.57 -4.62 -20.59
C GLY A 18 -18.23 -4.59 -19.84
N ASN A 19 -17.08 -4.56 -20.52
CA ASN A 19 -15.81 -4.94 -19.88
C ASN A 19 -14.68 -3.90 -19.99
N GLU A 20 -14.99 -2.64 -20.26
CA GLU A 20 -13.95 -1.59 -20.44
C GLU A 20 -14.06 -0.39 -19.49
N LEU A 21 -14.97 -0.43 -18.50
CA LEU A 21 -15.17 0.68 -17.56
C LEU A 21 -14.82 0.38 -16.09
N GLU A 22 -14.42 -0.85 -15.74
CA GLU A 22 -14.03 -1.19 -14.36
C GLU A 22 -12.51 -1.17 -14.09
N SER A 23 -11.67 -1.21 -15.12
CA SER A 23 -10.20 -1.34 -14.94
C SER A 23 -9.46 0.00 -14.77
N THR A 24 -10.14 1.14 -14.88
CA THR A 24 -9.49 2.46 -14.97
C THR A 24 -9.83 3.45 -13.86
N ASN A 25 -10.64 3.07 -12.86
CA ASN A 25 -11.10 4.02 -11.83
C ASN A 25 -10.47 3.89 -10.42
N LEU A 26 -9.44 3.06 -10.23
CA LEU A 26 -8.72 2.99 -8.95
C LEU A 26 -7.49 3.91 -8.85
N ASN A 27 -7.13 4.62 -9.91
CA ASN A 27 -5.90 5.43 -9.95
C ASN A 27 -6.11 6.95 -9.77
N HIS A 28 -7.35 7.42 -9.58
CA HIS A 28 -7.62 8.86 -9.52
C HIS A 28 -7.58 9.46 -8.09
N GLN A 29 -7.50 8.64 -7.05
CA GLN A 29 -7.53 9.12 -5.65
C GLN A 29 -6.15 9.33 -5.01
N THR A 30 -5.06 8.97 -5.69
CA THR A 30 -3.70 9.05 -5.13
C THR A 30 -3.05 10.45 -5.25
N THR A 31 -3.72 11.42 -5.87
CA THR A 31 -3.09 12.67 -6.33
C THR A 31 -2.94 13.77 -5.26
N ALA A 32 -3.48 13.60 -4.05
CA ALA A 32 -3.35 14.61 -2.99
C ALA A 32 -2.60 14.07 -1.77
N GLY A 33 -1.26 14.06 -1.83
CA GLY A 33 -0.40 13.87 -0.66
C GLY A 33 0.84 13.02 -0.94
N LEU A 34 2.02 13.60 -0.67
CA LEU A 34 3.35 12.97 -0.60
C LEU A 34 3.48 11.64 -1.39
N PRO A 35 3.70 11.69 -2.72
CA PRO A 35 3.76 10.50 -3.58
C PRO A 35 4.73 9.42 -3.09
N LEU A 36 5.79 9.86 -2.40
CA LEU A 36 6.82 8.98 -1.86
C LEU A 36 6.31 8.14 -0.67
N VAL A 37 5.47 8.70 0.20
CA VAL A 37 4.90 7.97 1.35
C VAL A 37 3.93 6.90 0.84
N GLN A 38 3.10 7.21 -0.15
CA GLN A 38 2.22 6.21 -0.76
C GLN A 38 3.03 5.05 -1.37
N LYS A 39 4.13 5.35 -2.07
CA LYS A 39 5.05 4.33 -2.58
C LYS A 39 5.58 3.45 -1.43
N TYR A 40 5.99 4.05 -0.32
CA TYR A 40 6.47 3.29 0.83
C TYR A 40 5.40 2.41 1.47
N LEU A 41 4.17 2.90 1.59
CA LEU A 41 3.06 2.12 2.14
C LEU A 41 2.72 0.91 1.26
N LEU A 42 2.76 1.05 -0.06
CA LEU A 42 2.57 -0.07 -0.99
C LEU A 42 3.68 -1.11 -0.87
N GLN A 43 4.94 -0.66 -0.80
CA GLN A 43 6.09 -1.56 -0.59
C GLN A 43 6.01 -2.25 0.77
N PHE A 44 5.54 -1.55 1.80
CA PHE A 44 5.35 -2.11 3.13
C PHE A 44 4.25 -3.19 3.14
N ASP A 45 3.13 -2.95 2.46
CA ASP A 45 2.06 -3.96 2.30
C ASP A 45 2.58 -5.25 1.67
N GLN A 46 3.35 -5.12 0.59
CA GLN A 46 3.96 -6.26 -0.11
C GLN A 46 4.90 -7.03 0.82
N LEU A 47 5.77 -6.32 1.55
CA LEU A 47 6.67 -6.95 2.52
C LEU A 47 5.93 -7.67 3.65
N VAL A 48 4.81 -7.12 4.14
CA VAL A 48 3.97 -7.80 5.15
C VAL A 48 3.42 -9.11 4.58
N ARG A 49 2.85 -9.09 3.37
CA ARG A 49 2.30 -10.30 2.72
C ARG A 49 3.37 -11.35 2.41
N GLU A 50 4.57 -10.93 2.05
CA GLU A 50 5.68 -11.86 1.78
C GLU A 50 6.28 -12.47 3.05
N LEU A 51 6.51 -11.65 4.08
CA LEU A 51 7.26 -12.06 5.27
C LEU A 51 6.36 -12.64 6.37
N MET A 52 5.09 -12.24 6.39
CA MET A 52 4.07 -12.64 7.37
C MET A 52 2.76 -12.97 6.64
N PRO A 53 2.72 -14.02 5.80
CA PRO A 53 1.60 -14.28 4.89
C PRO A 53 0.26 -14.45 5.60
N LYS A 54 0.25 -15.07 6.79
CA LYS A 54 -0.96 -15.21 7.62
C LYS A 54 -1.53 -13.85 8.03
N LEU A 55 -0.66 -12.94 8.48
CA LEU A 55 -1.06 -11.60 8.88
C LEU A 55 -1.48 -10.76 7.66
N GLY A 56 -0.77 -10.89 6.53
CA GLY A 56 -1.14 -10.20 5.29
C GLY A 56 -2.49 -10.66 4.72
N GLU A 57 -2.80 -11.96 4.81
CA GLU A 57 -4.12 -12.49 4.46
C GLU A 57 -5.19 -11.96 5.40
N HIS A 58 -4.95 -11.98 6.72
CA HIS A 58 -5.88 -11.44 7.72
C HIS A 58 -6.16 -9.95 7.49
N PHE A 59 -5.12 -9.14 7.23
CA PHE A 59 -5.28 -7.73 6.88
C PHE A 59 -6.13 -7.53 5.62
N THR A 60 -6.00 -8.42 4.64
CA THR A 60 -6.83 -8.37 3.42
C THR A 60 -8.29 -8.71 3.73
N GLN A 61 -8.54 -9.72 4.57
CA GLN A 61 -9.90 -10.12 4.99
C GLN A 61 -10.59 -9.02 5.80
N GLU A 62 -9.85 -8.37 6.70
CA GLU A 62 -10.34 -7.25 7.53
C GLU A 62 -10.29 -5.89 6.79
N MET A 63 -9.92 -5.85 5.51
CA MET A 63 -9.81 -4.64 4.69
C MET A 63 -8.86 -3.56 5.28
N ILE A 64 -7.82 -3.99 5.99
CA ILE A 64 -6.80 -3.12 6.57
C ILE A 64 -5.87 -2.63 5.48
N ASN A 65 -5.85 -1.31 5.27
CA ASN A 65 -4.88 -0.66 4.40
C ASN A 65 -3.74 -0.05 5.24
N PRO A 66 -2.45 -0.22 4.86
CA PRO A 66 -1.34 0.38 5.60
C PRO A 66 -1.43 1.90 5.79
N SER A 67 -2.08 2.62 4.88
CA SER A 67 -2.32 4.06 5.06
C SER A 67 -3.10 4.40 6.33
N MET A 68 -3.91 3.47 6.85
CA MET A 68 -4.73 3.66 8.05
C MET A 68 -3.92 3.68 9.34
N TYR A 69 -2.74 3.04 9.38
CA TYR A 69 -1.95 2.88 10.60
C TYR A 69 -0.46 3.25 10.44
N ALA A 70 0.14 3.03 9.27
CA ALA A 70 1.59 3.19 9.06
C ALA A 70 1.98 4.53 8.41
N SER A 71 1.04 5.33 7.89
CA SER A 71 1.36 6.62 7.25
C SER A 71 2.24 7.50 8.13
N GLN A 72 1.90 7.58 9.41
CA GLN A 72 2.64 8.40 10.37
C GLN A 72 4.04 7.86 10.65
N TRP A 73 4.25 6.55 10.58
CA TRP A 73 5.56 5.93 10.80
C TRP A 73 6.57 6.40 9.75
N PHE A 74 6.15 6.43 8.48
CA PHE A 74 7.00 6.88 7.38
C PHE A 74 7.20 8.40 7.34
N ILE A 75 6.20 9.18 7.77
CA ILE A 75 6.28 10.65 7.79
C ILE A 75 7.13 11.16 8.96
N THR A 76 6.98 10.54 10.13
CA THR A 76 7.56 11.05 11.39
C THR A 76 8.69 10.19 11.94
N VAL A 77 9.05 9.10 11.25
CA VAL A 77 10.07 8.14 11.70
C VAL A 77 9.76 7.68 13.14
N PHE A 78 8.51 7.28 13.36
CA PHE A 78 7.97 6.81 14.64
C PHE A 78 7.94 7.82 15.81
N SER A 79 8.36 9.08 15.64
CA SER A 79 8.42 10.08 16.72
C SER A 79 7.10 10.32 17.45
N TYR A 80 5.97 10.06 16.80
CA TYR A 80 4.66 10.21 17.42
C TYR A 80 4.10 8.90 18.01
N SER A 81 4.58 7.76 17.51
CA SER A 81 4.09 6.45 17.89
C SER A 81 4.87 5.84 19.06
N PHE A 82 6.12 6.27 19.26
CA PHE A 82 7.06 5.68 20.21
C PHE A 82 7.35 6.63 21.37
N PRO A 83 7.67 6.11 22.58
CA PRO A 83 8.25 6.91 23.64
C PRO A 83 9.49 7.66 23.15
N PHE A 84 9.71 8.87 23.67
CA PHE A 84 10.76 9.78 23.19
C PHE A 84 12.15 9.11 23.13
N HIS A 85 12.53 8.36 24.17
CA HIS A 85 13.82 7.65 24.21
C HIS A 85 13.93 6.59 23.10
N SER A 86 12.87 5.82 22.86
CA SER A 86 12.86 4.80 21.81
C SER A 86 12.91 5.41 20.42
N ALA A 87 12.14 6.49 20.20
CA ALA A 87 12.15 7.23 18.95
C ALA A 87 13.57 7.73 18.64
N LEU A 88 14.26 8.37 19.60
CA LEU A 88 15.63 8.86 19.37
C LEU A 88 16.60 7.77 18.91
N ARG A 89 16.53 6.56 19.48
CA ARG A 89 17.37 5.42 19.05
C ARG A 89 17.09 4.99 17.61
N ILE A 90 15.82 5.01 17.20
CA ILE A 90 15.45 4.75 15.80
C ILE A 90 15.95 5.86 14.89
N TRP A 91 15.89 7.12 15.33
CA TRP A 91 16.42 8.26 14.60
C TRP A 91 17.93 8.19 14.39
N ASP A 92 18.70 7.79 15.40
CA ASP A 92 20.15 7.60 15.26
C ASP A 92 20.47 6.63 14.11
N VAL A 93 19.76 5.51 14.05
CA VAL A 93 19.93 4.50 12.99
C VAL A 93 19.40 5.01 11.65
N PHE A 94 18.27 5.73 11.64
CA PHE A 94 17.72 6.32 10.43
C PHE A 94 18.66 7.34 9.79
N LEU A 95 19.35 8.15 10.59
CA LEU A 95 20.34 9.10 10.08
C LEU A 95 21.56 8.40 9.47
N ALA A 96 21.88 7.18 9.92
CA ALA A 96 22.99 6.38 9.39
C ALA A 96 22.60 5.53 8.15
N GLU A 97 21.43 4.90 8.16
CA GLU A 97 21.01 3.90 7.15
C GLU A 97 19.90 4.37 6.21
N GLY A 98 19.27 5.50 6.51
CA GLY A 98 18.14 6.04 5.76
C GLY A 98 16.85 5.24 5.92
N ILE A 99 15.95 5.36 4.95
CA ILE A 99 14.55 4.90 5.05
C ILE A 99 14.39 3.38 5.28
N ASN A 100 15.40 2.58 4.94
CA ASN A 100 15.33 1.12 5.09
C ASN A 100 15.06 0.70 6.54
N ILE A 101 15.55 1.44 7.53
CA ILE A 101 15.29 1.11 8.94
C ILE A 101 13.80 1.28 9.29
N VAL A 102 13.11 2.23 8.66
CA VAL A 102 11.69 2.48 8.95
C VAL A 102 10.83 1.29 8.55
N PHE A 103 11.13 0.69 7.39
CA PHE A 103 10.51 -0.57 6.97
C PHE A 103 10.82 -1.70 7.95
N LYS A 104 12.10 -1.89 8.29
CA LYS A 104 12.53 -2.98 9.18
C LYS A 104 11.87 -2.87 10.56
N VAL A 105 11.80 -1.67 11.13
CA VAL A 105 11.17 -1.40 12.43
C VAL A 105 9.66 -1.67 12.37
N GLY A 106 8.97 -1.16 11.35
CA GLY A 106 7.54 -1.42 11.18
C GLY A 106 7.23 -2.92 11.03
N LEU A 107 8.04 -3.65 10.26
CA LEU A 107 7.89 -5.10 10.09
C LEU A 107 8.21 -5.85 11.39
N ALA A 108 9.23 -5.41 12.13
CA ALA A 108 9.58 -6.01 13.42
C ALA A 108 8.47 -5.82 14.45
N LEU A 109 7.82 -4.65 14.47
CA LEU A 109 6.71 -4.34 15.36
C LEU A 109 5.50 -5.24 15.10
N LEU A 110 5.12 -5.38 13.81
CA LEU A 110 4.06 -6.31 13.40
C LEU A 110 4.42 -7.76 13.70
N LYS A 111 5.68 -8.15 13.51
CA LYS A 111 6.16 -9.51 13.78
C LYS A 111 6.14 -9.83 15.27
N HIS A 112 6.49 -8.86 16.12
CA HIS A 112 6.45 -9.02 17.57
C HIS A 112 5.02 -9.26 18.06
N CYS A 113 4.04 -8.51 17.52
CA CYS A 113 2.64 -8.60 17.92
C CYS A 113 1.80 -9.57 17.07
N HIS A 114 2.45 -10.37 16.21
CA HIS A 114 1.79 -11.14 15.16
C HIS A 114 0.65 -12.04 15.69
N ASP A 115 0.93 -12.78 16.76
CA ASP A 115 0.01 -13.79 17.28
C ASP A 115 -1.26 -13.20 17.89
N ASP A 116 -1.21 -11.94 18.30
CA ASP A 116 -2.38 -11.21 18.78
C ASP A 116 -3.13 -10.60 17.60
N LEU A 117 -2.42 -9.89 16.71
CA LEU A 117 -3.02 -9.19 15.57
C LEU A 117 -3.82 -10.10 14.63
N VAL A 118 -3.37 -11.34 14.40
CA VAL A 118 -4.02 -12.29 13.48
C VAL A 118 -5.39 -12.79 13.95
N LYS A 119 -5.76 -12.52 15.21
CA LYS A 119 -7.02 -12.98 15.81
C LYS A 119 -8.07 -11.87 15.95
N LEU A 120 -7.66 -10.62 15.78
CA LEU A 120 -8.51 -9.46 16.08
C LEU A 120 -9.38 -9.06 14.89
N PRO A 121 -10.67 -8.76 15.08
CA PRO A 121 -11.50 -8.15 14.05
C PRO A 121 -11.10 -6.70 13.80
N PHE A 122 -11.54 -6.11 12.69
CA PHE A 122 -11.16 -4.77 12.21
C PHE A 122 -11.02 -3.70 13.29
N GLU A 123 -12.01 -3.51 14.17
CA GLU A 123 -11.99 -2.42 15.16
C GLU A 123 -10.88 -2.61 16.21
N GLU A 124 -10.78 -3.81 16.78
CA GLU A 124 -9.75 -4.15 17.77
C GLU A 124 -8.36 -4.18 17.13
N LEU A 125 -8.27 -4.68 15.88
CA LEU A 125 -7.05 -4.70 15.11
C LEU A 125 -6.54 -3.28 14.82
N MET A 126 -7.42 -2.37 14.40
CA MET A 126 -7.09 -0.96 14.17
C MET A 126 -6.70 -0.23 15.44
N HIS A 127 -7.26 -0.62 16.60
CA HIS A 127 -6.82 -0.11 17.89
C HIS A 127 -5.42 -0.61 18.23
N ALA A 128 -5.17 -1.93 18.12
CA ALA A 128 -3.86 -2.53 18.39
C ALA A 128 -2.75 -1.98 17.49
N LEU A 129 -3.02 -1.78 16.20
CA LEU A 129 -2.07 -1.20 15.24
C LEU A 129 -1.73 0.27 15.50
N ARG A 130 -2.57 0.99 16.26
CA ARG A 130 -2.33 2.39 16.66
C ARG A 130 -1.67 2.50 18.03
N ASN A 131 -1.85 1.50 18.89
CA ASN A 131 -1.44 1.49 20.29
C ASN A 131 -0.68 0.20 20.61
N PHE A 132 0.57 0.09 20.15
CA PHE A 132 1.42 -1.04 20.48
C PHE A 132 1.80 -1.06 21.97
N PRO A 133 2.04 -2.24 22.55
CA PRO A 133 2.49 -2.34 23.92
C PRO A 133 3.93 -1.81 24.07
N GLU A 134 4.29 -1.30 25.24
CA GLU A 134 5.56 -0.61 25.48
C GLU A 134 6.79 -1.50 25.25
N ASP A 135 6.69 -2.78 25.59
CA ASP A 135 7.73 -3.78 25.40
C ASP A 135 8.03 -4.06 23.91
N ALA A 136 7.01 -4.03 23.06
CA ALA A 136 7.19 -4.11 21.60
C ALA A 136 7.91 -2.90 21.00
N MET A 137 7.94 -1.77 21.73
CA MET A 137 8.59 -0.52 21.32
C MET A 137 9.96 -0.28 21.98
N ASP A 138 10.45 -1.25 22.77
CA ASP A 138 11.78 -1.22 23.36
C ASP A 138 12.87 -1.37 22.28
N PRO A 139 13.77 -0.39 22.07
CA PRO A 139 14.81 -0.45 21.05
C PRO A 139 15.76 -1.63 21.21
N ASP A 140 16.03 -2.06 22.45
CA ASP A 140 16.98 -3.14 22.73
C ASP A 140 16.43 -4.51 22.29
N THR A 141 15.10 -4.63 22.23
CA THR A 141 14.41 -5.80 21.70
C THR A 141 14.08 -5.63 20.21
N LEU A 142 13.62 -4.44 19.82
CA LEU A 142 13.07 -4.16 18.50
C LEU A 142 14.14 -4.03 17.41
N LEU A 143 15.26 -3.34 17.68
CA LEU A 143 16.31 -3.14 16.67
C LEU A 143 16.98 -4.47 16.26
N PRO A 144 17.35 -5.38 17.18
CA PRO A 144 17.86 -6.69 16.78
C PRO A 144 16.88 -7.48 15.91
N LEU A 145 15.58 -7.45 16.25
CA LEU A 145 14.54 -8.06 15.44
C LEU A 145 14.46 -7.41 14.05
N ALA A 146 14.50 -6.08 13.98
CA ALA A 146 14.50 -5.32 12.74
C ALA A 146 15.70 -5.67 11.84
N TYR A 147 16.90 -5.82 12.40
CA TYR A 147 18.09 -6.21 11.65
C TYR A 147 18.05 -7.66 11.12
N SER A 148 17.29 -8.54 11.77
CA SER A 148 17.08 -9.90 11.27
C SER A 148 16.26 -9.95 9.97
N ILE A 149 15.53 -8.87 9.65
CA ILE A 149 14.63 -8.79 8.50
C ILE A 149 15.40 -8.31 7.26
N LYS A 150 15.40 -9.13 6.21
CA LYS A 150 16.10 -8.87 4.95
C LYS A 150 15.26 -7.99 4.00
N VAL A 151 15.26 -6.68 4.21
CA VAL A 151 14.49 -5.72 3.39
C VAL A 151 15.25 -5.17 2.17
N ALA A 152 16.56 -4.96 2.28
CA ALA A 152 17.32 -4.16 1.31
C ALA A 152 17.25 -4.69 -0.14
N LYS A 153 17.46 -6.00 -0.34
CA LYS A 153 17.41 -6.64 -1.66
C LYS A 153 16.04 -6.50 -2.32
N ARG A 154 14.96 -6.60 -1.53
CA ARG A 154 13.58 -6.54 -2.03
C ARG A 154 13.16 -5.13 -2.43
N LEU A 155 13.54 -4.14 -1.64
CA LEU A 155 13.22 -2.74 -1.94
C LEU A 155 13.93 -2.26 -3.22
N GLU A 156 15.09 -2.82 -3.54
CA GLU A 156 15.83 -2.58 -4.79
C GLU A 156 15.18 -3.28 -5.99
N GLU A 157 14.74 -4.53 -5.84
CA GLU A 157 13.99 -5.27 -6.87
C GLU A 157 12.67 -4.55 -7.22
N MET A 158 11.94 -4.06 -6.23
CA MET A 158 10.67 -3.32 -6.42
C MET A 158 10.85 -1.94 -7.08
N LYS A 159 12.06 -1.37 -7.08
CA LYS A 159 12.35 -0.13 -7.83
C LYS A 159 12.44 -0.38 -9.34
N GLN A 160 12.83 -1.57 -9.78
CA GLN A 160 13.04 -1.90 -11.20
C GLN A 160 11.74 -2.19 -11.95
N ASP A 161 10.72 -2.72 -11.27
CA ASP A 161 9.41 -3.00 -11.91
C ASP A 161 8.58 -1.74 -12.20
N GLY A 162 8.87 -0.62 -11.51
CA GLY A 162 8.15 0.66 -11.67
C GLY A 162 8.64 1.55 -12.82
N GLU A 163 9.69 1.16 -13.55
CA GLU A 163 10.33 1.97 -14.61
C GLU A 163 10.15 1.42 -16.04
N LYS A 164 9.10 0.62 -16.32
CA LYS A 164 8.74 0.39 -17.73
C LYS A 164 8.13 1.67 -18.30
N PRO A 165 8.73 2.30 -19.34
CA PRO A 165 8.19 3.53 -19.89
C PRO A 165 6.84 3.20 -20.53
N VAL A 166 5.80 3.91 -20.08
CA VAL A 166 4.49 3.93 -20.73
C VAL A 166 4.72 4.37 -22.17
N ALA A 167 4.62 3.42 -23.11
CA ALA A 167 4.73 3.69 -24.53
C ALA A 167 3.69 4.74 -24.90
N LYS A 168 4.13 5.93 -25.36
CA LYS A 168 3.23 6.94 -25.93
C LYS A 168 2.55 6.31 -27.15
N PRO A 169 1.20 6.32 -27.25
CA PRO A 169 0.55 5.90 -28.48
C PRO A 169 0.92 6.88 -29.60
N ALA A 170 1.42 6.32 -30.71
CA ALA A 170 1.76 7.05 -31.91
C ALA A 170 0.53 7.81 -32.44
N GLN A 171 0.63 9.14 -32.54
CA GLN A 171 -0.34 9.95 -33.26
C GLN A 171 -0.17 9.69 -34.76
N THR A 172 -0.99 8.82 -35.34
CA THR A 172 -1.19 8.78 -36.79
C THR A 172 -2.00 10.01 -37.19
N VAL A 173 -1.30 11.03 -37.68
CA VAL A 173 -1.89 12.19 -38.36
C VAL A 173 -2.44 11.69 -39.70
N ASN A 174 -3.76 11.54 -39.83
CA ASN A 174 -4.37 11.27 -41.14
C ASN A 174 -4.42 12.57 -41.94
N PRO A 175 -3.95 12.60 -43.21
CA PRO A 175 -4.02 13.78 -44.04
C PRO A 175 -5.47 14.06 -44.45
N VAL A 176 -5.88 15.32 -44.27
CA VAL A 176 -7.16 15.86 -44.75
C VAL A 176 -7.18 15.75 -46.27
N GLN A 177 -8.09 14.95 -46.83
CA GLN A 177 -8.39 14.97 -48.25
C GLN A 177 -9.31 16.16 -48.55
N GLN A 178 -8.88 16.99 -49.49
CA GLN A 178 -9.63 18.09 -50.10
C GLN A 178 -10.77 17.57 -50.98
#